data_AF-A0A3D3RHI4-F1
#
_entry.id   AF-A0A3D3RHI4-F1
#
_cell.length_a   1.000
_cell.length_b   1.000
_cell.length_c   1.000
_cell.angle_alpha   90.00
_cell.angle_beta   90.00
_cell.angle_gamma   90.00
#
_symmetry.space_group_name_H-M   'P 1'
#
loop_
_entity.id
_entity.type
_entity.pdbx_description
1 polymer ?
#
loop_
_entity_poly.entity_id
_entity_poly.type
_entity_poly.pdbx_seq_one_letter_code
_entity_poly.pdbx_strand_id
1 'polypeptide(L)'
;MGTIINDHGGGAQSTYNGLAFEQATSLDEAFISKGYVVVKHEVFRPDTFQQPIGISVPKHLIYSHFLAPNGIDFEQYNSKKWLPDEAFINYETKTAYIIEKKFQSGRGSADEKLPNCHFKKLEYEKLFHPIGYQVEFLYLLSDWFLQPKYRDTLEYITMMGCHYYYNELPLTALGIKKDCY
;
A
#
# COMPACT_ATOMS: atom_id res chain seq x y z
N MET A 1 9.03 22.01 -9.78
CA MET A 1 8.13 22.60 -8.75
C MET A 1 7.10 21.54 -8.43
N GLY A 2 7.38 20.72 -7.41
CA GLY A 2 6.54 19.59 -7.04
C GLY A 2 5.37 20.05 -6.19
N THR A 3 4.15 19.80 -6.65
CA THR A 3 2.94 20.04 -5.88
C THR A 3 2.86 18.97 -4.79
N ILE A 4 3.34 19.31 -3.59
CA ILE A 4 2.97 18.60 -2.37
C ILE A 4 1.50 18.93 -2.14
N ILE A 5 0.62 17.99 -2.45
CA ILE A 5 -0.78 18.08 -2.00
C ILE A 5 -0.74 17.70 -0.52
N ASN A 6 -0.61 18.71 0.33
CA ASN A 6 -0.91 18.60 1.75
C ASN A 6 -2.42 18.41 1.88
N ASP A 7 -2.85 17.17 2.13
CA ASP A 7 -4.22 16.88 2.58
C ASP A 7 -4.20 16.54 4.08
N HIS A 8 -3.57 17.40 4.87
CA HIS A 8 -3.63 17.37 6.32
C HIS A 8 -5.01 17.89 6.78
N GLY A 9 -6.02 17.05 6.61
CA GLY A 9 -7.39 17.28 7.07
C GLY A 9 -7.93 16.01 7.73
N GLY A 10 -7.67 15.84 9.03
CA GLY A 10 -8.39 14.88 9.83
C GLY A 10 -9.88 15.22 9.83
N GLY A 11 -10.68 14.39 9.18
CA GLY A 11 -12.13 14.53 9.13
C GLY A 11 -12.66 14.13 7.77
N ALA A 12 -12.97 12.83 7.61
CA ALA A 12 -13.91 12.25 6.65
C ALA A 12 -14.24 13.08 5.38
N GLN A 13 -13.22 13.56 4.65
CA GLN A 13 -13.39 13.91 3.25
C GLN A 13 -13.18 12.63 2.48
N SER A 14 -14.24 11.81 2.45
CA SER A 14 -14.31 10.66 1.57
C SER A 14 -14.12 11.14 0.14
N THR A 15 -12.94 10.90 -0.40
CA THR A 15 -12.78 11.06 -1.84
C THR A 15 -13.68 10.02 -2.49
N TYR A 16 -14.61 10.43 -3.34
CA TYR A 16 -15.48 9.47 -4.05
C TYR A 16 -14.67 8.33 -4.73
N ASN A 17 -13.38 8.58 -5.01
CA ASN A 17 -12.48 7.70 -5.74
C ASN A 17 -11.50 6.85 -4.90
N GLY A 18 -11.43 6.95 -3.57
CA GLY A 18 -10.47 6.16 -2.79
C GLY A 18 -11.07 4.90 -2.16
N LEU A 19 -10.23 3.88 -2.00
CA LEU A 19 -10.57 2.57 -1.44
C LEU A 19 -10.79 2.71 0.07
N ALA A 20 -12.02 2.53 0.55
CA ALA A 20 -12.31 2.56 1.98
C ALA A 20 -11.82 1.27 2.64
N PHE A 21 -11.18 1.38 3.79
CA PHE A 21 -10.68 0.24 4.55
C PHE A 21 -11.10 0.32 6.00
N GLU A 22 -11.94 -0.62 6.40
CA GLU A 22 -12.11 -0.96 7.80
C GLU A 22 -11.01 -1.94 8.21
N GLN A 23 -10.84 -2.16 9.52
CA GLN A 23 -9.79 -3.04 10.05
C GLN A 23 -9.79 -4.45 9.43
N ALA A 24 -10.96 -4.95 9.04
CA ALA A 24 -11.14 -6.28 8.47
C ALA A 24 -11.21 -6.30 6.93
N THR A 25 -11.41 -5.15 6.26
CA THR A 25 -11.60 -5.10 4.81
C THR A 25 -10.32 -5.46 4.08
N SER A 26 -10.37 -6.44 3.18
CA SER A 26 -9.25 -6.81 2.32
C SER A 26 -9.06 -5.81 1.17
N LEU A 27 -7.85 -5.77 0.58
CA LEU A 27 -7.61 -4.94 -0.61
C LEU A 27 -8.49 -5.37 -1.80
N ASP A 28 -8.75 -6.68 -1.94
CA ASP A 28 -9.65 -7.23 -2.97
C ASP A 28 -11.08 -6.70 -2.83
N GLU A 29 -11.65 -6.77 -1.62
CA GLU A 29 -12.99 -6.23 -1.33
C GLU A 29 -13.06 -4.73 -1.59
N ALA A 30 -12.00 -4.00 -1.25
CA ALA A 30 -11.92 -2.57 -1.50
C ALA A 30 -11.94 -2.28 -3.01
N PHE A 31 -11.18 -3.01 -3.83
CA PHE A 31 -11.22 -2.88 -5.29
C PHE A 31 -12.61 -3.19 -5.87
N ILE A 32 -13.23 -4.29 -5.42
CA ILE A 32 -14.58 -4.69 -5.84
C ILE A 32 -15.60 -3.59 -5.51
N SER A 33 -15.49 -2.97 -4.33
CA SER A 33 -16.38 -1.86 -3.93
C SER A 33 -16.31 -0.64 -4.86
N LYS A 34 -15.21 -0.49 -5.62
CA LYS A 34 -15.02 0.57 -6.63
C LYS A 34 -15.32 0.11 -8.06
N GLY A 35 -15.88 -1.08 -8.23
CA GLY A 35 -16.29 -1.62 -9.52
C GLY A 35 -15.19 -2.38 -10.27
N TYR A 36 -13.98 -2.51 -9.70
CA TYR A 36 -12.94 -3.36 -10.29
C TYR A 36 -13.33 -4.83 -10.14
N VAL A 37 -12.78 -5.66 -11.02
CA VAL A 37 -12.98 -7.11 -10.91
C VAL A 37 -11.68 -7.75 -10.47
N VAL A 38 -11.78 -8.64 -9.47
CA VAL A 38 -10.65 -9.36 -8.92
C VAL A 38 -10.85 -10.86 -9.16
N VAL A 39 -9.94 -11.48 -9.91
CA VAL A 39 -9.98 -12.92 -10.21
C VAL A 39 -8.63 -13.52 -9.86
N LYS A 40 -8.60 -14.45 -8.89
CA LYS A 40 -7.35 -15.10 -8.44
C LYS A 40 -6.23 -14.10 -8.15
N HIS A 41 -6.57 -13.01 -7.44
CA HIS A 41 -5.68 -11.88 -7.09
C HIS A 41 -5.39 -10.89 -8.22
N GLU A 42 -5.66 -11.22 -9.48
CA GLU A 42 -5.49 -10.28 -10.58
C GLU A 42 -6.62 -9.24 -10.58
N VAL A 43 -6.25 -7.97 -10.67
CA VAL A 43 -7.17 -6.83 -10.64
C VAL A 43 -7.36 -6.31 -12.07
N PHE A 44 -8.60 -6.17 -12.50
CA PHE A 44 -9.00 -5.71 -13.83
C PHE A 44 -9.80 -4.42 -13.73
N ARG A 45 -9.61 -3.52 -14.72
CA ARG A 45 -10.44 -2.32 -14.81
C ARG A 45 -11.88 -2.70 -15.17
N PRO A 46 -12.88 -1.93 -14.70
CA PRO A 46 -14.29 -2.21 -14.98
C PRO A 46 -14.66 -2.11 -16.47
N ASP A 47 -13.97 -1.25 -17.21
CA ASP A 47 -14.20 -0.92 -18.61
C ASP A 47 -13.46 -1.86 -19.58
N THR A 48 -12.30 -2.40 -19.17
CA THR A 48 -11.48 -3.30 -19.98
C THR A 48 -11.15 -4.59 -19.23
N PHE A 49 -11.76 -5.68 -19.65
CA PHE A 49 -11.50 -7.03 -19.12
C PHE A 49 -10.38 -7.78 -19.86
N GLN A 50 -9.49 -7.07 -20.56
CA GLN A 50 -8.51 -7.72 -21.44
C GLN A 50 -7.23 -8.10 -20.71
N GLN A 51 -6.63 -7.17 -19.94
CA GLN A 51 -5.41 -7.42 -19.20
C GLN A 51 -5.53 -6.90 -17.76
N PRO A 52 -4.95 -7.60 -16.79
CA PRO A 52 -4.92 -7.12 -15.42
C PRO A 52 -4.01 -5.90 -15.29
N ILE A 53 -4.44 -4.93 -14.48
CA ILE A 53 -3.63 -3.75 -14.14
C ILE A 53 -2.58 -4.05 -13.07
N GLY A 54 -2.76 -5.17 -12.36
CA GLY A 54 -1.88 -5.59 -11.30
C GLY A 54 -2.40 -6.81 -10.56
N ILE A 55 -1.70 -7.17 -9.50
CA ILE A 55 -2.09 -8.25 -8.60
C ILE A 55 -2.18 -7.73 -7.15
N SER A 56 -3.25 -8.09 -6.46
CA SER A 56 -3.53 -7.77 -5.05
C SER A 56 -3.29 -9.01 -4.19
N VAL A 57 -2.22 -8.99 -3.39
CA VAL A 57 -1.70 -10.16 -2.69
C VAL A 57 -1.38 -9.86 -1.23
N PRO A 58 -2.16 -10.38 -0.27
CA PRO A 58 -1.87 -10.23 1.15
C PRO A 58 -0.71 -11.13 1.62
N LYS A 59 -0.03 -10.69 2.69
CA LYS A 59 0.86 -11.52 3.51
C LYS A 59 1.90 -12.30 2.68
N HIS A 60 1.84 -13.62 2.71
CA HIS A 60 2.82 -14.49 2.06
C HIS A 60 2.58 -14.63 0.54
N LEU A 61 1.41 -14.24 0.04
CA LEU A 61 1.04 -14.44 -1.37
C LEU A 61 1.89 -13.59 -2.32
N ILE A 62 2.45 -12.47 -1.85
CA ILE A 62 3.42 -11.67 -2.62
C ILE A 62 4.63 -12.51 -3.07
N TYR A 63 5.04 -13.49 -2.26
CA TYR A 63 6.16 -14.36 -2.57
C TYR A 63 5.79 -15.43 -3.57
N SER A 64 4.70 -16.16 -3.34
CA SER A 64 4.32 -17.29 -4.20
C SER A 64 3.68 -16.87 -5.53
N HIS A 65 3.00 -15.73 -5.58
CA HIS A 65 2.28 -15.28 -6.78
C HIS A 65 3.01 -14.23 -7.59
N PHE A 66 4.01 -13.54 -7.03
CA PHE A 66 4.74 -12.51 -7.75
C PHE A 66 6.26 -12.71 -7.73
N LEU A 67 6.88 -12.71 -6.56
CA LEU A 67 8.36 -12.72 -6.47
C LEU A 67 8.99 -14.03 -7.01
N ALA A 68 8.57 -15.20 -6.51
CA ALA A 68 9.14 -16.47 -6.94
C ALA A 68 8.90 -16.77 -8.43
N PRO A 69 7.70 -16.52 -9.00
CA PRO A 69 7.49 -16.62 -10.46
C PRO A 69 8.39 -15.68 -11.28
N ASN A 70 8.81 -14.55 -10.72
CA ASN A 70 9.76 -13.62 -11.35
C ASN A 70 11.23 -13.91 -10.97
N GLY A 71 11.53 -15.11 -10.44
CA GLY A 71 12.89 -15.55 -10.16
C GLY A 71 13.52 -15.00 -8.88
N ILE A 72 12.71 -14.40 -7.99
CA ILE A 72 13.18 -13.90 -6.70
C ILE A 72 12.96 -14.93 -5.60
N ASP A 73 14.07 -15.43 -5.08
CA ASP A 73 14.14 -16.15 -3.82
C ASP A 73 14.60 -15.21 -2.70
N PHE A 74 13.71 -14.91 -1.75
CA PHE A 74 13.96 -13.89 -0.73
C PHE A 74 15.15 -14.23 0.18
N GLU A 75 15.49 -15.51 0.37
CA GLU A 75 16.59 -15.92 1.26
C GLU A 75 17.96 -15.46 0.73
N GLN A 76 18.04 -15.13 -0.56
CA GLN A 76 19.23 -14.58 -1.19
C GLN A 76 19.42 -13.08 -0.91
N TYR A 77 18.37 -12.38 -0.45
CA TYR A 77 18.35 -10.92 -0.27
C TYR A 77 18.14 -10.49 1.18
N ASN A 78 17.30 -11.20 1.92
CA ASN A 78 16.90 -10.85 3.28
C ASN A 78 17.06 -12.04 4.22
N SER A 79 17.56 -11.79 5.44
CA SER A 79 17.65 -12.82 6.48
C SER A 79 16.30 -13.21 7.09
N LYS A 80 15.23 -12.50 6.75
CA LYS A 80 13.87 -12.72 7.25
C LYS A 80 12.86 -12.45 6.15
N LYS A 81 11.80 -13.28 6.11
CA LYS A 81 10.61 -13.05 5.30
C LYS A 81 9.74 -11.94 5.91
N TRP A 82 9.48 -10.89 5.14
CA TRP A 82 8.65 -9.75 5.55
C TRP A 82 7.24 -9.90 5.00
N LEU A 83 6.24 -9.90 5.88
CA LEU A 83 4.84 -10.11 5.50
C LEU A 83 4.08 -8.80 5.65
N PRO A 84 3.69 -8.14 4.54
CA PRO A 84 2.85 -6.95 4.63
C PRO A 84 1.41 -7.35 4.97
N ASP A 85 0.57 -6.37 5.34
CA ASP A 85 -0.85 -6.66 5.49
C ASP A 85 -1.47 -6.89 4.11
N GLU A 86 -1.18 -6.00 3.16
CA GLU A 86 -1.59 -6.08 1.76
C GLU A 86 -0.41 -5.66 0.87
N ALA A 87 -0.40 -6.13 -0.38
CA ALA A 87 0.45 -5.57 -1.40
C ALA A 87 -0.29 -5.49 -2.73
N PHE A 88 -0.14 -4.38 -3.43
CA PHE A 88 -0.61 -4.22 -4.80
C PHE A 88 0.59 -4.07 -5.73
N ILE A 89 0.74 -4.97 -6.69
CA ILE A 89 1.81 -4.85 -7.68
C ILE A 89 1.20 -4.32 -8.97
N ASN A 90 1.46 -3.05 -9.27
CA ASN A 90 0.96 -2.37 -10.44
C ASN A 90 1.84 -2.67 -11.65
N TYR A 91 1.27 -3.34 -12.66
CA TYR A 91 1.99 -3.75 -13.86
C TYR A 91 2.24 -2.59 -14.83
N GLU A 92 1.36 -1.60 -14.84
CA GLU A 92 1.46 -0.42 -15.71
C GLU A 92 2.59 0.50 -15.26
N THR A 93 2.66 0.82 -13.96
CA THR A 93 3.67 1.74 -13.41
C THR A 93 4.96 1.04 -13.00
N LYS A 94 4.98 -0.31 -13.02
CA LYS A 94 6.06 -1.14 -12.47
C LYS A 94 6.39 -0.73 -11.03
N THR A 95 5.36 -0.68 -10.19
CA THR A 95 5.49 -0.29 -8.78
C THR A 95 4.83 -1.32 -7.86
N ALA A 96 5.55 -1.74 -6.84
CA ALA A 96 5.04 -2.55 -5.75
C ALA A 96 4.63 -1.65 -4.58
N TYR A 97 3.34 -1.58 -4.32
CA TYR A 97 2.77 -0.84 -3.20
C TYR A 97 2.62 -1.79 -2.01
N ILE A 98 3.48 -1.62 -1.02
CA ILE A 98 3.48 -2.36 0.24
C ILE A 98 2.60 -1.60 1.23
N ILE A 99 1.53 -2.24 1.72
CA ILE A 99 0.51 -1.57 2.52
C ILE A 99 0.45 -2.21 3.91
N GLU A 100 0.58 -1.38 4.93
CA GLU A 100 0.48 -1.77 6.34
C GLU A 100 -0.68 -1.05 7.00
N LYS A 101 -1.61 -1.82 7.54
CA LYS A 101 -2.77 -1.31 8.25
C LYS A 101 -2.40 -1.09 9.71
N LYS A 102 -2.80 0.05 10.28
CA LYS A 102 -2.61 0.38 11.71
C LYS A 102 -3.92 0.92 12.25
N PHE A 103 -4.65 0.03 12.91
CA PHE A 103 -5.88 0.33 13.63
C PHE A 103 -5.62 0.22 15.13
N GLN A 104 -5.87 1.29 15.86
CA GLN A 104 -5.67 1.34 17.30
C GLN A 104 -6.77 2.17 17.96
N SER A 105 -7.18 1.78 19.16
CA SER A 105 -8.22 2.44 19.97
C SER A 105 -7.81 2.69 21.43
N GLY A 106 -6.57 2.37 21.79
CA GLY A 106 -6.00 2.53 23.14
C GLY A 106 -4.47 2.53 23.12
N ARG A 107 -3.79 2.70 24.26
CA ARG A 107 -2.31 2.59 24.32
C ARG A 107 -1.88 1.16 23.95
N GLY A 108 -0.94 1.02 23.02
CA GLY A 108 -0.48 -0.29 22.55
C GLY A 108 0.86 -0.23 21.82
N SER A 109 1.44 -1.41 21.55
CA SER A 109 2.76 -1.58 20.92
C SER A 109 2.87 -1.11 19.46
N ALA A 110 1.77 -0.66 18.86
CA ALA A 110 1.78 -0.15 17.49
C ALA A 110 2.38 1.26 17.41
N ASP A 111 2.29 2.06 18.48
CA ASP A 111 2.88 3.40 18.57
C ASP A 111 4.40 3.40 18.29
N GLU A 112 5.12 2.42 18.85
CA GLU A 112 6.59 2.33 18.74
C GLU A 112 7.08 1.81 17.38
N LYS A 113 6.18 1.27 16.55
CA LYS A 113 6.55 0.54 15.32
C LYS A 113 6.41 1.37 14.05
N LEU A 114 5.75 2.52 14.12
CA LEU A 114 5.55 3.41 12.97
C LEU A 114 6.87 3.84 12.28
N PRO A 115 7.97 4.14 13.00
CA PRO A 115 9.23 4.52 12.34
C PRO A 115 9.88 3.40 11.51
N ASN A 116 9.44 2.14 11.65
CA ASN A 116 10.07 1.00 10.96
C ASN A 116 9.71 0.89 9.48
N CYS A 117 8.85 1.76 8.94
CA CYS A 117 8.48 1.76 7.53
C CYS A 117 9.69 1.87 6.60
N HIS A 118 10.63 2.76 6.92
CA HIS A 118 11.79 3.01 6.09
C HIS A 118 12.65 1.75 5.96
N PHE A 119 12.96 1.09 7.07
CA PHE A 119 13.71 -0.15 7.05
C PHE A 119 12.98 -1.23 6.23
N LYS A 120 11.67 -1.42 6.44
CA LYS A 120 10.90 -2.38 5.65
C LYS A 120 10.87 -2.04 4.16
N LYS A 121 10.77 -0.75 3.80
CA LYS A 121 10.82 -0.29 2.40
C LYS A 121 12.13 -0.74 1.75
N LEU A 122 13.27 -0.45 2.38
CA LEU A 122 14.59 -0.89 1.89
C LEU A 122 14.69 -2.42 1.74
N GLU A 123 14.07 -3.18 2.64
CA GLU A 123 14.06 -4.64 2.56
C GLU A 123 13.24 -5.17 1.38
N TYR A 124 12.12 -4.52 1.04
CA TYR A 124 11.35 -4.85 -0.17
C TYR A 124 12.04 -4.37 -1.44
N GLU A 125 12.72 -3.23 -1.42
CA GLU A 125 13.49 -2.72 -2.57
C GLU A 125 14.54 -3.74 -3.04
N LYS A 126 15.22 -4.42 -2.10
CA LYS A 126 16.14 -5.53 -2.43
C LYS A 126 15.47 -6.65 -3.25
N LEU A 127 14.18 -6.91 -3.03
CA LEU A 127 13.42 -7.96 -3.71
C LEU A 127 12.85 -7.50 -5.06
N PHE A 128 12.43 -6.25 -5.16
CA PHE A 128 11.70 -5.73 -6.34
C PHE A 128 12.60 -5.01 -7.36
N HIS A 129 13.66 -4.33 -6.92
CA HIS A 129 14.60 -3.65 -7.83
C HIS A 129 15.27 -4.60 -8.85
N PRO A 130 15.69 -5.84 -8.50
CA PRO A 130 16.32 -6.74 -9.47
C PRO A 130 15.41 -7.15 -10.63
N ILE A 131 14.09 -7.09 -10.44
CA ILE A 131 13.07 -7.39 -11.47
C ILE A 131 12.45 -6.12 -12.07
N GLY A 132 13.06 -4.96 -11.83
CA GLY A 132 12.70 -3.69 -12.47
C GLY A 132 11.46 -2.99 -11.89
N TYR A 133 11.04 -3.33 -10.68
CA TYR A 133 9.92 -2.66 -10.00
C TYR A 133 10.42 -1.66 -8.97
N GLN A 134 9.80 -0.49 -8.91
CA GLN A 134 9.94 0.45 -7.78
C GLN A 134 9.13 -0.03 -6.58
N VAL A 135 9.44 0.46 -5.37
CA VAL A 135 8.69 0.15 -4.15
C VAL A 135 8.15 1.41 -3.51
N GLU A 136 6.86 1.40 -3.22
CA GLU A 136 6.21 2.41 -2.38
C GLU A 136 5.67 1.78 -1.11
N PHE A 137 5.88 2.43 0.03
CA PHE A 137 5.45 1.92 1.33
C PHE A 137 4.39 2.83 1.91
N LEU A 138 3.20 2.27 2.12
CA LEU A 138 1.99 3.00 2.49
C LEU A 138 1.49 2.50 3.85
N TYR A 139 1.29 3.43 4.79
CA TYR A 139 0.48 3.16 5.96
C TYR A 139 -0.97 3.53 5.72
N LEU A 140 -1.86 2.69 6.23
CA LEU A 140 -3.27 3.01 6.36
C LEU A 140 -3.63 3.09 7.83
N LEU A 141 -3.83 4.31 8.30
CA LEU A 141 -3.96 4.66 9.70
C LEU A 141 -5.44 4.87 10.08
N SER A 142 -5.82 4.48 11.28
CA SER A 142 -7.08 4.94 11.88
C SER A 142 -6.95 6.36 12.43
N ASP A 143 -8.08 7.01 12.69
CA ASP A 143 -8.16 8.36 13.30
C ASP A 143 -7.42 8.49 14.63
N TRP A 144 -7.14 7.38 15.30
CA TRP A 144 -6.31 7.36 16.51
C TRP A 144 -4.95 8.04 16.29
N PHE A 145 -4.37 7.93 15.10
CA PHE A 145 -3.07 8.52 14.77
C PHE A 145 -3.16 10.00 14.38
N LEU A 146 -4.32 10.64 14.50
CA LEU A 146 -4.47 12.10 14.39
C LEU A 146 -4.01 12.84 15.66
N GLN A 147 -3.74 12.12 16.74
CA GLN A 147 -3.31 12.74 18.00
C GLN A 147 -1.98 13.50 17.83
N PRO A 148 -1.83 14.71 18.40
CA PRO A 148 -0.64 15.55 18.22
C PRO A 148 0.69 14.88 18.57
N LYS A 149 0.68 13.90 19.48
CA LYS A 149 1.87 13.13 19.89
C LYS A 149 2.54 12.37 18.74
N TYR A 150 1.85 12.12 17.62
CA TYR A 150 2.40 11.40 16.47
C TYR A 150 3.05 12.32 15.43
N ARG A 151 2.95 13.65 15.58
CA ARG A 151 3.43 14.62 14.57
C ARG A 151 4.85 14.31 14.09
N ASP A 152 5.79 14.18 15.01
CA ASP A 152 7.21 13.99 14.67
C ASP A 152 7.46 12.62 14.00
N THR A 153 6.68 11.60 14.37
CA THR A 153 6.75 10.27 13.72
C THR A 153 6.16 10.29 12.31
N LEU A 154 5.04 10.98 12.10
CA LEU A 154 4.42 11.13 10.78
C LEU A 154 5.30 11.95 9.84
N GLU A 155 5.93 13.01 10.35
CA GLU A 155 6.93 13.80 9.60
C GLU A 155 8.12 12.93 9.19
N TYR A 156 8.64 12.11 10.11
CA TYR A 156 9.71 11.17 9.80
C TYR A 156 9.32 10.15 8.72
N ILE A 157 8.09 9.60 8.75
CA ILE A 157 7.57 8.69 7.73
C ILE A 157 7.67 9.34 6.34
N THR A 158 7.17 10.57 6.21
CA THR A 158 7.22 11.32 4.94
C THR A 158 8.64 11.66 4.51
N MET A 159 9.48 12.07 5.45
CA MET A 159 10.90 12.40 5.19
C MET A 159 11.66 11.21 4.58
N MET A 160 11.33 9.98 4.98
CA MET A 160 11.96 8.75 4.46
C MET A 160 11.30 8.20 3.20
N GLY A 161 10.41 8.95 2.56
CA GLY A 161 9.73 8.52 1.34
C GLY A 161 8.76 7.36 1.57
N CYS A 162 8.21 7.24 2.78
CA CYS A 162 7.03 6.44 3.05
C CYS A 162 5.81 7.37 3.10
N HIS A 163 4.63 6.83 2.83
CA HIS A 163 3.40 7.61 2.79
C HIS A 163 2.38 7.03 3.76
N TYR A 164 1.39 7.84 4.14
CA TYR A 164 0.29 7.39 4.98
C TYR A 164 -1.02 8.04 4.55
N TYR A 165 -2.11 7.32 4.76
CA TYR A 165 -3.48 7.77 4.52
C TYR A 165 -4.36 7.37 5.70
N TYR A 166 -5.45 8.09 5.92
CA TYR A 166 -6.39 7.82 7.01
C TYR A 166 -7.66 7.17 6.50
N ASN A 167 -7.98 5.98 6.99
CA ASN A 167 -9.19 5.18 6.74
C ASN A 167 -9.48 4.79 5.26
N GLU A 168 -8.99 5.56 4.30
CA GLU A 168 -9.22 5.39 2.87
C GLU A 168 -7.90 5.56 2.12
N LEU A 169 -7.65 4.72 1.12
CA LEU A 169 -6.47 4.78 0.25
C LEU A 169 -6.88 5.22 -1.16
N PRO A 170 -6.52 6.44 -1.61
CA PRO A 170 -6.84 6.90 -2.95
C PRO A 170 -6.29 5.94 -4.03
N LEU A 171 -7.07 5.65 -5.07
CA LEU A 171 -6.59 4.81 -6.19
C LEU A 171 -5.34 5.41 -6.88
N THR A 172 -5.24 6.73 -6.91
CA THR A 172 -4.07 7.44 -7.43
C THR A 172 -2.81 7.19 -6.60
N ALA A 173 -2.93 6.90 -5.31
CA ALA A 173 -1.81 6.52 -4.45
C ALA A 173 -1.23 5.14 -4.84
N LEU A 174 -2.03 4.31 -5.54
CA LEU A 174 -1.63 3.03 -6.12
C LEU A 174 -1.21 3.16 -7.60
N GLY A 175 -1.00 4.38 -8.09
CA GLY A 175 -0.63 4.64 -9.48
C GLY A 175 -1.77 4.40 -10.48
N ILE A 176 -3.00 4.19 -10.00
CA ILE A 176 -4.16 3.93 -10.86
C ILE A 176 -4.79 5.28 -11.23
N LYS A 177 -4.64 5.66 -12.50
CA LYS A 177 -5.27 6.86 -13.06
C LYS A 177 -6.66 6.49 -13.58
N LYS A 178 -7.64 7.39 -13.39
CA LYS A 178 -8.89 7.33 -14.16
C LYS A 178 -8.56 7.57 -15.63
N ASP A 179 -9.14 6.76 -16.50
CA ASP A 179 -9.20 7.10 -17.91
C ASP A 179 -10.12 8.33 -18.03
N CYS A 180 -9.56 9.41 -18.58
CA CYS A 180 -10.33 10.58 -18.94
C CYS A 180 -11.17 10.21 -20.16
N TYR A 181 -12.46 9.96 -19.96
CA TYR A 181 -13.46 9.90 -21.02
C TYR A 181 -13.99 11.30 -21.31
#